data_AF-A0A7J6KHS2-F1
#
_entry.id   AF-A0A7J6KHS2-F1
#
_cell.length_a   1.000
_cell.length_b   1.000
_cell.length_c   1.000
_cell.angle_alpha   90.00
_cell.angle_beta   90.00
_cell.angle_gamma   90.00
#
_symmetry.space_group_name_H-M   'P 1'
#
loop_
_entity.id
_entity.type
_entity.pdbx_description
1 polymer ?
#
loop_
_entity_poly.entity_id
_entity_poly.type
_entity_poly.pdbx_seq_one_letter_code
_entity_poly.pdbx_strand_id
1 'polypeptide(L)'
;DIAETQGISRSAVCKIIAKGAPSGSKEPKETRGRKQKLNDRQKRQIIREFSRNPDLTCSAVPKICNIQGADFVKLPTAPRLTEAHKAARVAFASKHLEASTDFSTWIFSDEKRFNLDGPD
;
A
#
# COMPACT_ATOMS: atom_id res chain seq x y z
N ASP A 1 -32.01 -15.29 -23.80
CA ASP A 1 -30.71 -15.94 -23.53
C ASP A 1 -30.32 -15.66 -22.07
N ILE A 2 -29.89 -16.65 -21.27
CA ILE A 2 -29.62 -16.46 -19.82
C ILE A 2 -28.61 -15.32 -19.59
N ALA A 3 -27.64 -15.19 -20.49
CA ALA A 3 -26.63 -14.14 -20.46
C ALA A 3 -27.23 -12.72 -20.58
N GLU A 4 -28.17 -12.52 -21.52
CA GLU A 4 -28.82 -11.23 -21.76
C GLU A 4 -29.78 -10.85 -20.64
N THR A 5 -30.54 -11.83 -20.13
CA THR A 5 -31.54 -11.61 -19.07
C THR A 5 -30.90 -11.22 -17.73
N GLN A 6 -29.67 -11.68 -17.47
CA GLN A 6 -28.94 -11.43 -16.22
C GLN A 6 -27.84 -10.38 -16.36
N GLY A 7 -27.57 -9.86 -17.57
CA GLY A 7 -26.46 -8.94 -17.82
C GLY A 7 -25.08 -9.58 -17.59
N ILE A 8 -24.96 -10.91 -17.69
CA ILE A 8 -23.74 -11.67 -17.43
C ILE A 8 -23.13 -12.14 -18.75
N SER A 9 -21.81 -12.09 -18.89
CA SER A 9 -21.15 -12.58 -20.11
C SER A 9 -21.47 -14.06 -20.41
N ARG A 10 -21.73 -14.40 -21.68
CA ARG A 10 -21.95 -15.80 -22.11
C ARG A 10 -20.84 -16.74 -21.62
N SER A 11 -19.59 -16.29 -21.63
CA SER A 11 -18.43 -17.05 -21.13
C SER A 11 -18.55 -17.40 -19.63
N ALA A 12 -19.03 -16.47 -18.80
CA ALA A 12 -19.26 -16.74 -17.38
C ALA A 12 -20.40 -17.73 -17.16
N VAL A 13 -21.49 -17.61 -17.93
CA VAL A 13 -22.63 -18.56 -17.90
C VAL A 13 -22.16 -19.98 -18.26
N CYS A 14 -21.40 -20.15 -19.35
CA CYS A 14 -20.83 -21.44 -19.73
C CYS A 14 -19.93 -22.05 -18.63
N LYS A 15 -19.10 -21.24 -17.96
CA LYS A 15 -18.25 -21.70 -16.84
C LYS A 15 -19.06 -22.15 -15.62
N ILE A 16 -20.18 -21.47 -15.34
CA ILE A 16 -21.08 -21.83 -14.24
C ILE A 16 -21.79 -23.16 -14.56
N ILE A 17 -22.34 -23.29 -15.78
CA ILE A 17 -23.00 -24.52 -16.24
C ILE A 17 -22.02 -25.70 -16.23
N ALA A 18 -20.80 -25.51 -16.73
CA ALA A 18 -19.76 -26.54 -16.71
C ALA A 18 -19.34 -26.95 -15.28
N LYS A 19 -19.41 -26.03 -14.31
CA LYS A 19 -19.15 -26.32 -12.89
C LYS A 19 -20.32 -27.02 -12.17
N GLY A 20 -21.54 -26.87 -12.66
CA GLY A 20 -22.77 -27.43 -12.06
C GLY A 20 -23.06 -28.89 -12.40
N ALA A 21 -22.24 -29.55 -13.23
CA ALA A 21 -22.30 -30.99 -13.47
C ALA A 21 -21.90 -31.79 -12.18
N PRO A 22 -22.26 -33.08 -12.03
CA PRO A 22 -22.80 -33.72 -10.81
C PRO A 22 -21.89 -33.83 -9.57
N SER A 23 -20.77 -33.13 -9.49
CA SER A 23 -20.12 -32.86 -8.20
C SER A 23 -20.78 -31.62 -7.61
N GLY A 24 -21.56 -31.79 -6.54
CA GLY A 24 -22.42 -30.76 -5.93
C GLY A 24 -21.80 -29.39 -5.70
N SER A 25 -22.66 -28.41 -5.38
CA SER A 25 -22.37 -26.99 -5.15
C SER A 25 -21.03 -26.76 -4.44
N LYS A 26 -19.98 -26.43 -5.22
CA LYS A 26 -18.71 -25.96 -4.66
C LYS A 26 -18.85 -24.47 -4.43
N GLU A 27 -19.00 -24.07 -3.18
CA GLU A 27 -18.81 -22.68 -2.76
C GLU A 27 -17.53 -22.11 -3.39
N PRO A 28 -17.51 -20.81 -3.76
CA PRO A 28 -16.30 -20.17 -4.27
C PRO A 28 -15.15 -20.45 -3.30
N LYS A 29 -14.05 -21.02 -3.80
CA LYS A 29 -12.86 -21.24 -2.97
C LYS A 29 -12.39 -19.88 -2.46
N GLU A 30 -12.15 -19.77 -1.15
CA GLU A 30 -11.52 -18.59 -0.56
C GLU A 30 -10.24 -18.27 -1.33
N THR A 31 -10.16 -17.05 -1.85
CA THR A 31 -8.96 -16.56 -2.50
C THR A 31 -7.85 -16.45 -1.47
N ARG A 32 -6.79 -17.26 -1.65
CA ARG A 32 -5.57 -17.11 -0.85
C ARG A 32 -4.96 -15.75 -1.15
N GLY A 33 -5.00 -14.85 -0.17
CA GLY A 33 -4.35 -13.55 -0.24
C GLY A 33 -2.82 -13.67 -0.41
N ARG A 34 -2.16 -12.52 -0.57
CA ARG A 34 -0.69 -12.47 -0.65
C ARG A 34 -0.05 -13.15 0.56
N LYS A 35 0.90 -14.05 0.33
CA LYS A 35 1.67 -14.68 1.40
C LYS A 35 2.33 -13.61 2.28
N GLN A 36 2.22 -13.78 3.59
CA GLN A 36 2.85 -12.87 4.55
C GLN A 36 4.37 -12.98 4.48
N LYS A 37 5.05 -11.86 4.74
CA LYS A 37 6.52 -11.76 4.69
C LYS A 37 7.20 -12.47 5.86
N LEU A 38 6.53 -12.56 7.00
CA LEU A 38 7.01 -13.23 8.20
C LEU A 38 6.17 -14.47 8.49
N ASN A 39 6.81 -15.55 8.90
CA ASN A 39 6.13 -16.71 9.45
C ASN A 39 5.76 -16.50 10.92
N ASP A 40 4.89 -17.35 11.47
CA ASP A 40 4.41 -17.16 12.84
C ASP A 40 5.50 -17.31 13.91
N ARG A 41 6.54 -18.12 13.64
CA ARG A 41 7.70 -18.27 14.53
C ARG A 41 8.48 -16.96 14.64
N GLN A 42 8.73 -16.29 13.52
CA GLN A 42 9.41 -15.00 13.46
C GLN A 42 8.62 -13.92 14.19
N LYS A 43 7.29 -13.87 14.01
CA LYS A 43 6.42 -12.94 14.77
C LYS A 43 6.56 -13.15 16.28
N ARG A 44 6.52 -14.40 16.75
CA ARG A 44 6.69 -14.73 18.17
C ARG A 44 8.09 -14.35 18.68
N GLN A 45 9.14 -14.54 17.88
CA GLN A 45 10.49 -14.11 18.26
C GLN A 45 10.58 -12.60 18.43
N ILE A 46 10.02 -11.82 17.49
CA ILE A 46 9.98 -10.35 17.60
C ILE A 46 9.29 -9.92 18.89
N ILE A 47 8.09 -10.46 19.16
CA ILE A 47 7.32 -10.13 20.37
C ILE A 47 8.12 -10.47 21.63
N ARG A 48 8.71 -11.67 21.70
CA ARG A 48 9.48 -12.13 22.85
C ARG A 48 10.71 -11.26 23.12
N GLU A 49 11.44 -10.87 22.08
CA GLU A 49 12.61 -10.00 22.21
C GLU A 49 12.18 -8.60 22.67
N PHE A 50 11.12 -8.03 22.08
CA PHE A 50 10.58 -6.73 22.50
C PHE A 50 10.09 -6.74 23.95
N SER A 51 9.44 -7.82 24.40
CA SER A 51 9.05 -7.95 25.82
C SER A 51 10.24 -8.02 26.78
N ARG A 52 11.41 -8.48 26.32
CA ARG A 52 12.65 -8.51 27.12
C ARG A 52 13.36 -7.15 27.12
N ASN A 53 13.36 -6.46 25.98
CA ASN A 53 13.97 -5.16 25.80
C ASN A 53 13.04 -4.25 24.98
N PRO A 54 12.25 -3.39 25.63
CA PRO A 54 11.29 -2.51 24.96
C PRO A 54 11.95 -1.44 24.08
N ASP A 55 13.25 -1.18 24.27
CA ASP A 55 14.01 -0.20 23.47
C ASP A 55 14.56 -0.80 22.16
N LEU A 56 14.21 -2.06 21.86
CA LEU A 56 14.58 -2.70 20.60
C LEU A 56 14.01 -1.94 19.40
N THR A 57 14.90 -1.46 18.54
CA THR A 57 14.53 -0.76 17.31
C THR A 57 14.23 -1.73 16.17
N CYS A 58 13.45 -1.27 15.19
CA CYS A 58 13.09 -2.06 14.01
C CYS A 58 14.30 -2.59 13.20
N SER A 59 15.47 -1.96 13.31
CA SER A 59 16.70 -2.40 12.66
C SER A 59 17.25 -3.72 13.24
N ALA A 60 16.81 -4.11 14.43
CA ALA A 60 17.17 -5.40 15.04
C ALA A 60 16.33 -6.57 14.51
N VAL A 61 15.19 -6.31 13.86
CA VAL A 61 14.25 -7.35 13.40
C VAL A 61 14.90 -8.37 12.44
N PRO A 62 15.71 -7.98 11.44
CA PRO A 62 16.42 -8.95 10.59
C PRO A 62 17.32 -9.90 11.39
N LYS A 63 18.03 -9.38 12.40
CA LYS A 63 18.89 -10.17 13.29
C LYS A 63 18.07 -11.13 14.15
N ILE A 64 16.99 -10.65 14.77
CA ILE A 64 16.08 -11.46 15.61
C ILE A 64 15.49 -12.63 14.82
N CYS A 65 15.08 -12.37 13.59
CA CYS A 65 14.40 -13.33 12.73
C CYS A 65 15.36 -14.14 11.83
N ASN A 66 16.68 -13.92 11.94
CA ASN A 66 17.71 -14.47 11.07
C ASN A 66 17.35 -14.35 9.57
N ILE A 67 16.86 -13.17 9.16
CA ILE A 67 16.46 -12.90 7.78
C ILE A 67 17.68 -12.39 7.03
N GLN A 68 18.13 -13.14 6.02
CA GLN A 68 19.21 -12.73 5.13
C GLN A 68 18.69 -11.74 4.07
N GLY A 69 19.53 -10.77 3.70
CA GLY A 69 19.23 -9.79 2.65
C GLY A 69 18.10 -8.81 2.98
N ALA A 70 17.82 -8.60 4.27
CA ALA A 70 16.86 -7.60 4.72
C ALA A 70 17.58 -6.34 5.20
N ASP A 71 17.43 -5.27 4.42
CA ASP A 71 17.95 -3.95 4.78
C ASP A 71 16.87 -3.10 5.44
N PHE A 72 17.28 -2.33 6.44
CA PHE A 72 16.42 -1.29 6.99
C PHE A 72 16.33 -0.14 5.99
N VAL A 73 15.11 0.13 5.51
CA VAL A 73 14.83 1.30 4.67
C VAL A 73 13.94 2.25 5.45
N LYS A 74 14.42 3.48 5.65
CA LYS A 74 13.60 4.55 6.25
C LYS A 74 12.45 4.84 5.29
N LEU A 75 11.22 4.62 5.75
CA LEU A 75 10.05 5.00 4.96
C LEU A 75 10.05 6.52 4.78
N PRO A 76 9.77 7.03 3.57
CA PRO A 76 9.58 8.46 3.38
C PRO A 76 8.40 8.91 4.23
N THR A 77 8.59 9.98 5.00
CA THR A 77 7.56 10.61 5.85
C THR A 77 6.50 11.37 5.05
N ALA A 78 6.54 11.30 3.72
CA ALA A 78 5.58 11.95 2.87
C ALA A 78 4.20 11.26 2.93
N PRO A 79 3.10 12.03 2.90
CA PRO A 79 1.76 11.47 2.82
C PRO A 79 1.58 10.69 1.52
N ARG A 80 0.75 9.65 1.56
CA ARG A 80 0.41 8.85 0.38
C ARG A 80 -0.30 9.72 -0.65
N LEU A 81 0.24 9.77 -1.87
CA LEU A 81 -0.42 10.42 -3.00
C LEU A 81 -1.42 9.47 -3.62
N THR A 82 -2.71 9.81 -3.51
CA THR A 82 -3.78 9.15 -4.24
C THR A 82 -3.67 9.46 -5.73
N GLU A 83 -4.36 8.70 -6.58
CA GLU A 83 -4.42 8.98 -8.02
C GLU A 83 -4.99 10.38 -8.30
N ALA A 84 -6.00 10.80 -7.53
CA ALA A 84 -6.56 12.15 -7.60
C ALA A 84 -5.51 13.23 -7.29
N HIS A 85 -4.70 13.05 -6.24
CA HIS A 85 -3.62 14.01 -5.91
C HIS A 85 -2.59 14.11 -7.05
N LYS A 86 -2.22 12.96 -7.64
CA LYS A 86 -1.27 12.93 -8.76
C LYS A 86 -1.82 13.66 -9.98
N ALA A 87 -3.07 13.39 -10.34
CA ALA A 87 -3.74 14.05 -11.46
C ALA A 87 -3.82 15.57 -11.25
N ALA A 88 -4.24 16.02 -10.05
CA ALA A 88 -4.32 17.44 -9.72
C ALA A 88 -2.94 18.13 -9.77
N ARG A 89 -1.90 17.47 -9.26
CA ARG A 89 -0.52 17.99 -9.31
C ARG A 89 0.00 18.10 -10.75
N VAL A 90 -0.24 17.09 -11.59
CA VAL A 90 0.16 17.12 -12.99
C VAL A 90 -0.60 18.21 -13.74
N ALA A 91 -1.91 18.33 -13.55
CA ALA A 91 -2.72 19.38 -14.18
C ALA A 91 -2.26 20.78 -13.77
N PHE A 92 -1.94 20.99 -12.48
CA PHE A 92 -1.38 22.24 -12.00
C PHE A 92 -0.03 22.54 -12.63
N ALA A 93 0.87 21.56 -12.68
CA ALA A 93 2.20 21.71 -13.26
C ALA A 93 2.11 22.04 -14.76
N SER A 94 1.37 21.24 -15.54
CA SER A 94 1.17 21.48 -16.98
C SER A 94 0.59 22.86 -17.25
N LYS A 95 -0.44 23.28 -16.50
CA LYS A 95 -1.07 24.60 -16.66
C LYS A 95 -0.05 25.74 -16.53
N HIS A 96 0.84 25.69 -15.53
CA HIS A 96 1.76 26.79 -15.25
C HIS A 96 3.15 26.62 -15.91
N LEU A 97 3.44 25.45 -16.48
CA LEU A 97 4.59 25.21 -17.37
C LEU A 97 4.30 25.66 -18.81
N GLU A 98 3.09 25.40 -19.31
CA GLU A 98 2.69 25.73 -20.69
C GLU A 98 2.17 27.16 -20.82
N ALA A 99 1.51 27.71 -19.79
CA ALA A 99 1.18 29.12 -19.75
C ALA A 99 2.44 29.93 -19.41
N SER A 100 2.59 31.12 -20.01
CA SER A 100 3.55 32.15 -19.58
C SER A 100 3.16 32.73 -18.21
N THR A 101 3.02 31.86 -17.21
CA THR A 101 2.68 32.26 -15.85
C THR A 101 3.85 33.08 -15.32
N ASP A 102 3.62 34.38 -15.16
CA ASP A 102 4.63 35.25 -14.60
C ASP A 102 4.66 35.11 -13.07
N PHE A 103 5.54 34.24 -12.61
CA PHE A 103 5.79 34.02 -11.19
C PHE A 103 6.40 35.23 -10.49
N SER A 104 6.86 36.28 -11.19
CA SER A 104 7.40 37.49 -10.56
C SER A 104 6.37 38.26 -9.74
N THR A 105 5.08 38.08 -10.05
CA THR A 105 3.96 38.68 -9.32
C THR A 105 3.46 37.84 -8.15
N TRP A 106 4.00 36.62 -7.98
CA TRP A 106 3.55 35.68 -6.97
C TRP A 106 4.38 35.81 -5.70
N ILE A 107 3.69 35.90 -4.56
CA ILE A 107 4.32 35.80 -3.24
C ILE A 107 4.01 34.41 -2.69
N PHE A 108 5.05 33.60 -2.50
CA PHE A 108 4.93 32.29 -1.86
C PHE A 108 5.18 32.45 -0.36
N SER A 109 4.22 32.01 0.45
CA SER A 109 4.32 31.96 1.90
C SER A 109 3.99 30.57 2.40
N ASP A 110 4.76 30.09 3.38
CA ASP A 110 4.48 28.85 4.11
C ASP A 110 4.75 29.07 5.60
N GLU A 111 4.04 28.33 6.44
CA GLU A 111 4.22 28.39 7.89
C GLU A 111 5.21 27.34 8.34
N LYS A 112 6.29 27.79 8.99
CA LYS A 112 7.27 26.90 9.61
C LYS A 112 7.25 27.07 11.12
N ARG A 113 7.10 25.95 11.84
CA ARG A 113 7.29 25.90 13.28
C ARG A 113 8.79 25.94 13.60
N PHE A 114 9.22 26.94 14.37
CA PHE A 114 10.55 27.00 14.96
C PHE A 114 10.46 26.50 16.40
N ASN A 115 11.23 25.48 16.75
CA ASN A 115 11.34 25.03 18.14
C ASN A 115 12.40 25.90 18.84
N LEU A 116 12.12 26.31 20.08
CA LEU A 116 12.97 27.21 20.87
C LEU A 116 14.01 26.46 21.72
N ASP A 117 13.93 25.13 21.76
CA ASP A 117 14.99 24.30 22.33
C ASP A 117 16.11 24.22 21.30
N GLY A 118 17.28 24.75 21.66
CA GLY A 118 18.46 24.83 20.81
C GLY A 118 18.99 23.46 20.36
N PRO A 119 20.03 23.42 19.51
CA PRO A 119 20.64 22.16 19.10
C PRO A 119 21.22 21.42 20.31
N ASP A 120 20.93 20.12 20.42
CA ASP A 120 21.66 19.15 21.27
C ASP A 120 23.15 19.08 20.88
#